data_AF-A0A955LSY3-F1
#
_entry.id   AF-A0A955LSY3-F1
#
_cell.length_a   1.000
_cell.length_b   1.000
_cell.length_c   1.000
_cell.angle_alpha   90.00
_cell.angle_beta   90.00
_cell.angle_gamma   90.00
#
_symmetry.space_group_name_H-M   'P 1'
#
loop_
_entity.id
_entity.type
_entity.pdbx_description
1 polymer ?
#
loop_
_entity_poly.entity_id
_entity_poly.type
_entity_poly.pdbx_seq_one_letter_code
_entity_poly.pdbx_strand_id
1 'polypeptide(L)' 'GISKISYGLYQDICGWADQLPSPTPFHYEDALTVMSKSRMIRVQRVDGLLWAEIDDEQHLKRVDEKIWPQIRELENEINA' A
#
# COMPACT_ATOMS: atom_id res chain seq x y z
N GLY A 1 -0.20 1.34 0.47
CA GLY A 1 -0.49 1.24 -0.98
C GLY A 1 -0.76 -0.18 -1.45
N ILE A 2 0.21 -1.11 -1.38
CA ILE A 2 0.04 -2.49 -1.87
C ILE A 2 0.59 -3.47 -0.82
N SER A 3 -0.27 -4.34 -0.29
CA SER A 3 0.10 -5.31 0.73
C SER A 3 -0.57 -6.66 0.46
N LYS A 4 0.20 -7.75 0.58
CA LYS A 4 -0.37 -9.10 0.62
C LYS A 4 -0.53 -9.52 2.08
N ILE A 5 -1.79 -9.66 2.52
CA ILE A 5 -2.14 -9.96 3.91
C ILE A 5 -2.68 -11.39 3.97
N SER A 6 -2.14 -12.21 4.87
CA SER A 6 -2.69 -13.55 5.11
C SER A 6 -3.99 -13.45 5.90
N TYR A 7 -4.87 -14.44 5.75
CA TYR A 7 -6.16 -14.44 6.43
C TYR A 7 -6.04 -14.31 7.96
N GLY A 8 -5.08 -15.03 8.57
CA GLY A 8 -4.84 -14.91 10.01
C GLY A 8 -4.39 -13.50 10.44
N LEU A 9 -3.49 -12.85 9.69
CA LEU A 9 -3.09 -11.48 9.99
C LEU A 9 -4.27 -10.49 9.83
N TYR A 10 -5.13 -10.71 8.82
CA TYR A 10 -6.34 -9.92 8.65
C TYR A 10 -7.29 -10.03 9.86
N GLN A 11 -7.51 -11.24 10.38
CA GLN A 11 -8.33 -11.46 11.58
C GLN A 11 -7.75 -10.74 12.80
N ASP A 12 -6.43 -10.78 13.00
CA ASP A 12 -5.76 -10.08 14.09
C ASP A 12 -5.93 -8.55 13.98
N ILE A 13 -5.82 -8.00 12.76
CA ILE A 13 -6.06 -6.58 12.48
C ILE A 13 -7.50 -6.18 12.84
N CYS A 14 -8.50 -6.98 12.41
CA CYS A 14 -9.90 -6.73 12.76
C CYS A 14 -10.12 -6.78 14.28
N GLY A 15 -9.59 -7.80 14.95
CA GLY A 15 -9.72 -7.92 16.41
C GLY A 15 -9.06 -6.77 17.19
N TRP A 16 -7.98 -6.18 16.66
CA TRP A 16 -7.41 -4.95 17.19
C TRP A 16 -8.31 -3.74 16.91
N ALA A 17 -8.82 -3.61 15.68
CA ALA A 17 -9.69 -2.50 15.28
C ALA A 17 -11.00 -2.46 16.07
N ASP A 18 -11.58 -3.62 16.42
CA ASP A 18 -12.81 -3.72 17.22
C ASP A 18 -12.66 -3.15 18.64
N GLN A 19 -11.42 -2.99 19.12
CA GLN A 19 -11.12 -2.39 20.43
C GLN A 19 -10.94 -0.87 20.37
N LEU A 20 -10.94 -0.28 19.17
CA LEU A 20 -10.72 1.15 18.97
C LEU A 20 -12.03 1.94 19.09
N PRO A 21 -11.97 3.20 19.54
CA PRO A 21 -13.13 4.08 19.53
C PRO A 21 -13.59 4.37 18.09
N SER A 22 -14.88 4.68 17.95
CA SER A 22 -15.45 5.17 16.69
C SER A 22 -15.88 6.64 16.84
N PRO A 23 -15.37 7.57 15.99
CA PRO A 23 -14.41 7.33 14.92
C PRO A 23 -12.98 7.06 15.45
N THR A 24 -12.26 6.18 14.77
CA THR A 24 -10.86 5.90 15.09
C THR A 24 -9.95 6.89 14.33
N PRO A 25 -8.89 7.42 14.96
CA PRO A 25 -7.88 8.22 14.27
C PRO A 25 -6.84 7.34 13.55
N PHE A 26 -6.90 6.02 13.70
CA PHE A 26 -5.89 5.10 13.19
C PHE A 26 -6.22 4.63 11.77
N HIS A 27 -5.16 4.45 10.98
CA HIS A 27 -5.20 3.87 9.64
C HIS A 27 -4.82 2.38 9.66
N TYR A 28 -5.02 1.66 8.56
CA TYR A 28 -4.67 0.23 8.52
C TYR A 28 -3.15 0.01 8.61
N GLU A 29 -2.33 0.99 8.21
CA GLU A 29 -0.88 0.99 8.38
C GLU A 29 -0.47 0.98 9.86
N ASP A 30 -1.24 1.66 10.72
CA ASP A 30 -1.02 1.62 12.16
C ASP A 30 -1.27 0.20 12.70
N ALA A 31 -2.31 -0.47 12.20
CA ALA A 31 -2.59 -1.85 12.55
C ALA A 31 -1.42 -2.77 12.18
N LEU A 32 -0.86 -2.63 10.97
CA LEU A 32 0.31 -3.40 10.53
C LEU A 32 1.54 -3.11 11.42
N THR A 33 1.74 -1.86 11.83
CA THR A 33 2.81 -1.47 12.75
C THR A 33 2.63 -2.12 14.12
N VAL A 34 1.40 -2.15 14.66
CA VAL A 34 1.10 -2.84 15.92
C VAL A 34 1.33 -4.35 15.79
N MET A 35 0.79 -4.99 14.75
CA MET A 35 0.93 -6.44 14.52
C MET A 35 2.39 -6.86 14.30
N SER A 36 3.23 -5.97 13.76
CA SER A 36 4.67 -6.26 13.56
C SER A 36 5.43 -6.55 14.85
N LYS A 37 4.89 -6.12 16.01
CA LYS A 37 5.48 -6.38 17.34
C LYS A 37 5.34 -7.83 17.77
N SER A 38 4.33 -8.54 17.28
CA SER A 38 4.03 -9.94 17.66
C SER A 38 4.11 -10.92 16.50
N ARG A 39 4.09 -10.44 15.25
CA ARG A 39 4.16 -11.26 14.03
C ARG A 39 5.26 -10.76 13.11
N MET A 40 5.98 -11.69 12.48
CA MET A 40 6.88 -11.34 11.39
C MET A 40 6.08 -10.83 10.19
N ILE A 41 6.24 -9.55 9.86
CA ILE A 41 5.70 -8.94 8.64
C ILE A 41 6.87 -8.71 7.69
N ARG A 42 6.89 -9.45 6.58
CA ARG A 42 7.94 -9.30 5.55
C ARG A 42 7.67 -8.05 4.72
N VAL A 43 8.68 -7.19 4.60
CA VAL A 43 8.70 -6.09 3.63
C VAL A 43 9.56 -6.51 2.44
N GLN A 44 8.97 -6.57 1.25
CA GLN A 44 9.70 -6.82 0.01
C GLN A 44 9.96 -5.49 -0.69
N ARG A 45 11.23 -5.07 -0.72
CA ARG A 45 11.65 -3.91 -1.52
C ARG A 45 11.71 -4.32 -2.99
N VAL A 46 11.04 -3.56 -3.85
CA VAL A 46 11.08 -3.72 -5.31
C VAL A 46 11.74 -2.47 -5.87
N ASP A 47 13.02 -2.58 -6.21
CA ASP A 47 13.78 -1.45 -6.76
C ASP A 47 13.27 -1.12 -8.17
N GLY A 48 13.05 0.17 -8.44
CA GLY A 48 12.51 0.62 -9.74
C GLY A 48 11.01 0.36 -9.94
N LEU A 49 10.24 0.06 -8.88
CA LEU A 49 8.79 -0.08 -8.99
C LEU A 49 8.14 1.21 -9.52
N LEU A 50 7.55 1.15 -10.71
CA LEU A 50 6.73 2.22 -11.26
C LEU A 50 5.35 2.22 -10.59
N TRP A 51 5.15 3.14 -9.65
CA TRP A 51 3.90 3.31 -8.91
C TRP A 51 3.80 4.72 -8.34
N ALA A 52 2.58 5.23 -8.18
CA ALA A 52 2.29 6.48 -7.49
C ALA A 52 0.87 6.49 -6.92
N GLU A 53 0.72 7.07 -5.73
CA GLU A 53 -0.56 7.49 -5.16
C GLU A 53 -0.93 8.89 -5.68
N ILE A 54 -2.24 9.16 -5.80
CA ILE A 54 -2.78 10.45 -6.26
C ILE A 54 -3.80 10.94 -5.22
N ASP A 55 -3.36 11.88 -4.40
CA ASP A 55 -4.19 12.49 -3.34
C ASP A 55 -4.51 13.95 -3.64
N ASP A 56 -3.66 14.61 -4.43
CA ASP A 56 -3.77 16.00 -4.79
C ASP A 56 -3.38 16.28 -6.26
N GLU A 57 -3.56 17.53 -6.68
CA GLU A 57 -3.27 17.97 -8.04
C GLU A 57 -1.78 17.87 -8.41
N GLN A 58 -0.86 17.97 -7.44
CA GLN A 58 0.56 17.85 -7.70
C GLN A 58 0.95 16.38 -7.94
N HIS A 59 0.36 15.46 -7.18
CA HIS A 59 0.49 14.03 -7.40
C HIS A 59 -0.03 13.67 -8.80
N LEU A 60 -1.21 14.15 -9.17
CA LEU A 60 -1.80 13.94 -10.50
C LEU A 60 -0.86 14.44 -11.60
N LYS A 61 -0.40 15.69 -11.50
CA LYS A 61 0.54 16.27 -12.47
C LYS A 61 1.80 15.42 -12.64
N ARG A 62 2.37 14.93 -11.53
CA ARG A 62 3.56 14.05 -11.56
C ARG A 62 3.25 12.72 -12.25
N VAL A 63 2.08 12.15 -12.01
CA VAL A 63 1.66 10.91 -12.67
C VAL A 63 1.52 11.12 -14.17
N ASP A 64 0.81 12.16 -14.59
CA ASP A 64 0.58 12.47 -16.00
C ASP A 64 1.88 12.73 -16.76
N GLU A 65 2.78 13.53 -16.19
CA GLU A 65 4.00 13.96 -16.89
C GLU A 65 5.13 12.93 -16.86
N LYS A 66 5.14 12.00 -15.88
CA LYS A 66 6.32 11.14 -15.62
C LYS A 66 5.99 9.67 -15.44
N ILE A 67 5.09 9.34 -14.53
CA ILE A 67 4.91 7.94 -14.10
C ILE A 67 4.07 7.15 -15.08
N TRP A 68 2.94 7.71 -15.53
CA TRP A 68 2.03 7.03 -16.45
C TRP A 68 2.65 6.73 -17.81
N PRO A 69 3.39 7.65 -18.47
CA PRO A 69 4.11 7.34 -19.70
C PRO A 69 5.06 6.13 -19.57
N GLN A 70 5.79 6.04 -18.45
CA GLN A 70 6.73 4.93 -18.20
C GLN A 70 6.01 3.59 -17.99
N ILE A 71 4.89 3.60 -17.25
CA ILE A 71 4.06 2.39 -17.07
C ILE A 71 3.56 1.90 -18.44
N ARG A 72 3.07 2.82 -19.27
CA ARG A 72 2.55 2.52 -20.61
C ARG A 72 3.61 1.93 -21.54
N GLU A 73 4.82 2.46 -21.50
CA GLU A 73 5.95 1.93 -22.26
C GLU A 73 6.28 0.49 -21.80
N LEU A 74 6.41 0.27 -20.49
CA LEU A 74 6.69 -1.06 -19.93
C LEU A 74 5.58 -2.08 -20.26
N GLU A 75 4.31 -1.68 -20.18
CA GLU A 75 3.19 -2.53 -20.57
C GLU A 75 3.23 -2.92 -22.05
N ASN A 76 3.62 -1.99 -22.94
CA ASN A 76 3.79 -2.30 -24.35
C ASN A 76 4.95 -3.27 -24.59
N GLU A 77 6.07 -3.12 -23.87
CA GLU A 77 7.22 -4.03 -23.97
C GLU A 77 6.89 -5.45 -23.49
N ILE A 78 6.11 -5.60 -22.42
CA ILE A 78 5.71 -6.92 -21.88
C ILE A 78 4.74 -7.64 -22.83
N ASN A 79 3.92 -6.90 -23.57
CA ASN A 79 2.88 -7.45 -24.45
C ASN A 79 3.34 -7.60 -25.93
N ALA A 80 4.57 -7.20 -26.26
CA ALA A 80 5.18 -7.34 -27.58
C ALA A 80 5.82 -8.72 -27.76
#